data_AF-A0A844ZS26-F1
#
_entry.id   AF-A0A844ZS26-F1
#
_cell.length_a   1.000
_cell.length_b   1.000
_cell.length_c   1.000
_cell.angle_alpha   90.00
_cell.angle_beta   90.00
_cell.angle_gamma   90.00
#
_symmetry.space_group_name_H-M   'P 1'
#
loop_
_entity.id
_entity.type
_entity.pdbx_description
1 polymer ?
#
loop_
_entity_poly.entity_id
_entity_poly.type
_entity_poly.pdbx_seq_one_letter_code
_entity_poly.pdbx_strand_id
1 'polypeptide(L)'
;MKKLLTFSATLAAMIVSTQAHAGAAAVCIQREKNVAGNTYDSEYFTRHGKSPNVDGFTALRAAQRDHKNSYPNGTAHCEHTGTEKFKDGGFFVLIKSGRVKDVNGAHMNKWAFGFGIDRTQAIIHAKKQLSRRDPNWNERTHGYEMAEEHEI
;
A
#
# COMPACT_ATOMS: atom_id res chain seq x y z
N MET A 1 -30.79 -55.85 19.22
CA MET A 1 -30.53 -54.89 18.11
C MET A 1 -29.22 -54.16 18.42
N LYS A 2 -28.12 -54.54 17.76
CA LYS A 2 -26.78 -53.98 17.99
C LYS A 2 -26.55 -52.82 17.01
N LYS A 3 -26.30 -51.62 17.54
CA LYS A 3 -26.04 -50.39 16.78
C LYS A 3 -24.61 -50.41 16.23
N LEU A 4 -24.46 -50.33 14.91
CA LEU A 4 -23.18 -50.11 14.23
C LEU A 4 -22.99 -48.60 14.05
N LEU A 5 -21.98 -48.05 14.72
CA LEU A 5 -21.53 -46.66 14.61
C LEU A 5 -20.79 -46.50 13.28
N THR A 6 -21.37 -45.72 12.38
CA THR A 6 -20.70 -45.27 11.16
C THR A 6 -19.84 -44.05 11.51
N PHE A 7 -18.52 -44.24 11.58
CA PHE A 7 -17.57 -43.13 11.63
C PHE A 7 -17.51 -42.50 10.25
N SER A 8 -18.22 -41.38 10.07
CA SER A 8 -18.04 -40.54 8.89
C SER A 8 -16.76 -39.74 9.09
N ALA A 9 -15.70 -40.13 8.39
CA ALA A 9 -14.45 -39.38 8.36
C ALA A 9 -14.69 -38.07 7.62
N THR A 10 -14.93 -36.99 8.36
CA THR A 10 -14.87 -35.63 7.84
C THR A 10 -13.42 -35.34 7.48
N LEU A 11 -13.06 -35.51 6.20
CA LEU A 11 -11.87 -34.86 5.65
C LEU A 11 -12.13 -33.35 5.74
N ALA A 12 -11.69 -32.74 6.83
CA ALA A 12 -11.45 -31.31 6.85
C ALA A 12 -10.31 -31.05 5.86
N ALA A 13 -10.67 -30.72 4.61
CA ALA A 13 -9.76 -30.09 3.70
C ALA A 13 -9.35 -28.77 4.38
N MET A 14 -8.20 -28.81 5.05
CA MET A 14 -7.51 -27.59 5.45
C MET A 14 -7.17 -26.88 4.15
N ILE A 15 -8.05 -25.96 3.75
CA ILE A 15 -7.72 -24.94 2.77
C ILE A 15 -6.65 -24.11 3.48
N VAL A 16 -5.40 -24.54 3.33
CA VAL A 16 -4.26 -23.69 3.60
C VAL A 16 -4.39 -22.60 2.55
N SER A 17 -4.98 -21.46 2.95
CA SER A 17 -4.96 -20.24 2.17
C SER A 17 -3.49 -19.91 1.96
N THR A 18 -2.90 -20.42 0.87
CA THR A 18 -1.60 -19.99 0.39
C THR A 18 -1.74 -18.50 0.19
N GLN A 19 -1.09 -17.71 1.04
CA GLN A 19 -0.98 -16.27 0.83
C GLN A 19 -0.45 -16.13 -0.60
N ALA A 20 -1.29 -15.60 -1.49
CA ALA A 20 -0.88 -15.29 -2.83
C ALA A 20 0.16 -14.19 -2.68
N HIS A 21 1.44 -14.55 -2.85
CA HIS A 21 2.55 -13.61 -2.81
C HIS A 21 2.29 -12.61 -3.93
N ALA A 22 2.06 -11.36 -3.55
CA ALA A 22 1.61 -10.33 -4.46
C ALA A 22 2.80 -9.84 -5.26
N GLY A 23 3.15 -10.56 -6.33
CA GLY A 23 4.41 -10.35 -7.04
C GLY A 23 4.74 -8.89 -7.33
N ALA A 24 3.78 -8.01 -7.61
CA ALA A 24 4.02 -6.56 -7.65
C ALA A 24 2.93 -5.79 -6.92
N ALA A 25 3.22 -4.53 -6.54
CA ALA A 25 2.23 -3.62 -5.98
C ALA A 25 2.35 -2.22 -6.58
N ALA A 26 1.23 -1.52 -6.66
CA ALA A 26 1.17 -0.14 -7.08
C ALA A 26 0.13 0.61 -6.26
N VAL A 27 0.36 1.91 -6.09
CA VAL A 27 -0.58 2.81 -5.43
C VAL A 27 -0.74 4.08 -6.23
N CYS A 28 -1.96 4.61 -6.26
CA CYS A 28 -2.26 5.98 -6.68
C CYS A 28 -2.93 6.72 -5.52
N ILE A 29 -2.39 7.87 -5.15
CA ILE A 29 -2.86 8.69 -4.02
C ILE A 29 -3.51 9.96 -4.57
N GLN A 30 -4.78 10.17 -4.29
CA GLN A 30 -5.50 11.39 -4.64
C GLN A 30 -4.98 12.57 -3.81
N ARG A 31 -4.69 13.68 -4.51
CA ARG A 31 -4.22 14.92 -3.89
C ARG A 31 -5.26 16.02 -4.01
N GLU A 32 -5.43 16.74 -2.92
CA GLU A 32 -6.31 17.91 -2.82
C GLU A 32 -5.57 19.09 -2.23
N LYS A 33 -6.16 20.28 -2.30
CA LYS A 33 -5.65 21.48 -1.63
C LYS A 33 -6.52 21.80 -0.43
N ASN A 34 -5.88 22.03 0.72
CA ASN A 34 -6.58 22.54 1.89
C ASN A 34 -6.90 24.04 1.71
N VAL A 35 -7.60 24.64 2.68
CA VAL A 35 -7.97 26.07 2.66
C VAL A 35 -6.77 27.02 2.61
N ALA A 36 -5.58 26.56 3.04
CA ALA A 36 -4.33 27.32 2.98
C ALA A 36 -3.58 27.12 1.65
N GLY A 37 -4.14 26.37 0.69
CA GLY A 37 -3.54 26.09 -0.60
C GLY A 37 -2.49 24.97 -0.60
N ASN A 38 -2.23 24.35 0.56
CA ASN A 38 -1.27 23.27 0.71
C ASN A 38 -1.86 21.95 0.23
N THR A 39 -1.04 21.14 -0.45
CA THR A 39 -1.49 19.83 -0.90
C THR A 39 -1.57 18.86 0.27
N TYR A 40 -2.67 18.13 0.37
CA TYR A 40 -2.82 16.98 1.27
C TYR A 40 -3.33 15.78 0.47
N ASP A 41 -3.25 14.61 1.07
CA ASP A 41 -3.70 13.38 0.45
C ASP A 41 -5.05 12.98 1.07
N SER A 42 -6.06 12.70 0.23
CA SER A 42 -7.43 12.42 0.70
C SER A 42 -7.81 10.93 0.61
N GLU A 43 -7.36 10.22 -0.43
CA GLU A 43 -7.60 8.79 -0.61
C GLU A 43 -6.44 8.12 -1.34
N TYR A 44 -6.31 6.80 -1.23
CA TYR A 44 -5.36 5.99 -1.99
C TYR A 44 -6.03 4.77 -2.62
N PHE A 45 -5.48 4.32 -3.74
CA PHE A 45 -5.95 3.17 -4.53
C PHE A 45 -4.78 2.21 -4.71
N THR A 46 -4.82 1.05 -4.05
CA THR A 46 -3.77 0.02 -4.10
C THR A 46 -4.18 -1.13 -5.01
N ARG A 47 -3.22 -1.64 -5.79
CA ARG A 47 -3.40 -2.80 -6.67
C ARG A 47 -2.20 -3.72 -6.62
N HIS A 48 -2.49 -5.01 -6.74
CA HIS A 48 -1.49 -6.07 -6.71
C HIS A 48 -1.42 -6.76 -8.07
N GLY A 49 -0.20 -7.04 -8.51
CA GLY A 49 0.11 -7.92 -9.62
C GLY A 49 0.30 -9.37 -9.15
N LYS A 50 0.17 -10.33 -10.06
CA LYS A 50 0.45 -11.75 -9.77
C LYS A 50 1.94 -12.08 -9.86
N SER A 51 2.69 -11.32 -10.68
CA SER A 51 4.12 -11.52 -10.94
C SER A 51 4.95 -10.24 -10.73
N PRO A 52 6.12 -10.31 -10.08
CA PRO A 52 6.90 -9.12 -9.73
C PRO A 52 7.42 -8.25 -10.85
N ASN A 53 7.87 -8.91 -11.91
CA ASN A 53 8.64 -8.24 -12.93
C ASN A 53 7.78 -7.82 -14.12
N VAL A 54 6.57 -8.37 -14.22
CA VAL A 54 5.66 -8.18 -15.36
C VAL A 54 4.47 -7.31 -14.97
N ASP A 55 3.95 -7.49 -13.75
CA ASP A 55 2.65 -6.93 -13.40
C ASP A 55 2.72 -5.60 -12.66
N GLY A 56 3.90 -5.06 -12.32
CA GLY A 56 4.01 -3.75 -11.67
C GLY A 56 3.39 -2.62 -12.50
N PHE A 57 3.61 -2.63 -13.82
CA PHE A 57 2.97 -1.67 -14.73
C PHE A 57 1.47 -1.94 -14.91
N THR A 58 1.05 -3.20 -14.89
CA THR A 58 -0.36 -3.59 -14.98
C THR A 58 -1.12 -3.14 -13.72
N ALA A 59 -0.55 -3.39 -12.53
CA ALA A 59 -1.05 -2.93 -11.25
C ALA A 59 -1.13 -1.40 -11.20
N LEU A 60 -0.10 -0.70 -11.69
CA LEU A 60 -0.12 0.76 -11.80
C LEU A 60 -1.27 1.25 -12.69
N ARG A 61 -1.42 0.68 -13.89
CA ARG A 61 -2.52 1.05 -14.80
C ARG A 61 -3.89 0.77 -14.20
N ALA A 62 -4.02 -0.31 -13.42
CA ALA A 62 -5.25 -0.63 -12.70
C ALA A 62 -5.54 0.41 -11.58
N ALA A 63 -4.55 0.72 -10.74
CA ALA A 63 -4.69 1.73 -9.69
C ALA A 63 -5.01 3.12 -10.26
N GLN A 64 -4.38 3.50 -11.38
CA GLN A 64 -4.68 4.73 -12.12
C GLN A 64 -6.12 4.75 -12.65
N ARG A 65 -6.62 3.60 -13.12
CA ARG A 65 -8.00 3.48 -13.61
C ARG A 65 -9.00 3.64 -12.48
N ASP A 66 -8.78 3.00 -11.33
CA ASP A 66 -9.67 3.13 -10.17
C ASP A 66 -9.69 4.56 -9.65
N HIS A 67 -8.51 5.20 -9.58
CA HIS A 67 -8.38 6.61 -9.27
C HIS A 67 -9.17 7.46 -10.26
N LYS A 68 -9.00 7.28 -11.57
CA LYS A 68 -9.68 8.07 -12.59
C LYS A 68 -11.20 7.87 -12.58
N ASN A 69 -11.67 6.66 -12.26
CA ASN A 69 -13.10 6.37 -12.13
C ASN A 69 -13.72 7.12 -10.95
N SER A 70 -13.00 7.22 -9.83
CA SER A 70 -13.47 7.90 -8.61
C SER A 70 -13.27 9.42 -8.69
N TYR A 71 -12.17 9.85 -9.32
CA TYR A 71 -11.74 11.23 -9.46
C TYR A 71 -11.41 11.56 -10.92
N PRO A 72 -12.42 11.74 -11.80
CA PRO A 72 -12.20 12.00 -13.22
C PRO A 72 -11.33 13.23 -13.51
N ASN A 73 -11.35 14.24 -12.65
CA ASN A 73 -10.55 15.46 -12.80
C ASN A 73 -9.51 15.62 -11.67
N GLY A 74 -9.29 14.57 -10.87
CA GLY A 74 -8.36 14.60 -9.75
C GLY A 74 -6.90 14.49 -10.18
N THR A 75 -6.00 14.93 -9.30
CA THR A 75 -4.56 14.78 -9.51
C THR A 75 -4.00 13.69 -8.60
N ALA A 76 -3.58 12.56 -9.16
CA ALA A 76 -2.92 11.53 -8.40
C ALA A 76 -1.41 11.78 -8.21
N HIS A 77 -0.84 11.13 -7.19
CA HIS A 77 0.57 10.74 -7.13
C HIS A 77 0.62 9.21 -7.16
N CYS A 78 1.26 8.62 -8.16
CA CYS A 78 1.31 7.17 -8.30
C CYS A 78 2.74 6.62 -8.23
N GLU A 79 2.89 5.46 -7.59
CA GLU A 79 4.14 4.71 -7.50
C GLU A 79 3.88 3.20 -7.63
N HIS A 80 4.90 2.43 -8.00
CA HIS A 80 4.81 0.98 -8.09
C HIS A 80 6.17 0.32 -7.80
N THR A 81 6.15 -0.96 -7.45
CA THR A 81 7.35 -1.74 -7.13
C THR A 81 8.14 -2.24 -8.35
N GLY A 82 7.54 -2.10 -9.55
CA GLY A 82 7.93 -2.77 -10.80
C GLY A 82 9.35 -2.50 -11.30
N THR A 83 10.30 -3.30 -10.82
CA THR A 83 11.65 -3.49 -11.37
C THR A 83 12.10 -4.93 -11.14
N GLU A 84 13.11 -5.39 -11.89
CA GLU A 84 13.73 -6.73 -11.73
C GLU A 84 14.29 -7.00 -10.32
N LYS A 85 14.35 -6.01 -9.43
CA LYS A 85 14.96 -6.13 -8.10
C LYS A 85 14.20 -7.04 -7.13
N PHE A 86 12.97 -7.42 -7.46
CA PHE A 86 12.08 -8.23 -6.60
C PHE A 86 11.66 -9.55 -7.27
N LYS A 87 12.48 -10.10 -8.18
CA LYS A 87 12.15 -11.38 -8.87
C LYS A 87 11.91 -12.53 -7.90
N ASP A 88 12.64 -12.54 -6.79
CA ASP A 88 12.63 -13.59 -5.78
C ASP A 88 11.77 -13.21 -4.56
N GLY A 89 10.89 -12.22 -4.72
CA GLY A 89 10.00 -11.70 -3.68
C GLY A 89 10.47 -10.37 -3.08
N GLY A 90 9.63 -9.79 -2.24
CA GLY A 90 9.93 -8.56 -1.53
C GLY A 90 8.85 -8.15 -0.52
N PHE A 91 8.85 -6.87 -0.16
CA PHE A 91 7.87 -6.29 0.73
C PHE A 91 7.44 -4.92 0.20
N PHE A 92 6.19 -4.56 0.41
CA PHE A 92 5.78 -3.16 0.38
C PHE A 92 5.06 -2.75 1.65
N VAL A 93 5.10 -1.44 1.88
CA VAL A 93 4.33 -0.79 2.93
C VAL A 93 3.72 0.50 2.39
N LEU A 94 2.54 0.85 2.89
CA LEU A 94 1.97 2.18 2.75
C LEU A 94 1.90 2.80 4.13
N ILE A 95 2.60 3.91 4.34
CA ILE A 95 2.59 4.61 5.64
C ILE A 95 1.85 5.94 5.53
N LYS A 96 1.16 6.33 6.61
CA LYS A 96 0.49 7.61 6.78
C LYS A 96 1.26 8.47 7.77
N SER A 97 1.51 9.73 7.43
CA SER A 97 2.09 10.72 8.33
C SER A 97 1.21 10.91 9.57
N GLY A 98 1.82 10.90 10.76
CA GLY A 98 1.12 11.35 11.97
C GLY A 98 1.00 12.88 12.06
N ARG A 99 1.61 13.64 11.12
CA ARG A 99 1.42 15.08 11.01
C ARG A 99 0.09 15.39 10.32
N VAL A 100 -0.93 15.70 11.10
CA VAL A 100 -2.31 15.92 10.62
C VAL A 100 -2.69 17.38 10.36
N LYS A 101 -1.80 18.32 10.71
CA LYS A 101 -1.98 19.76 10.54
C LYS A 101 -0.72 20.39 9.93
N ASP A 102 -0.90 21.38 9.06
CA ASP A 102 0.20 22.22 8.59
C ASP A 102 0.55 23.32 9.61
N VAL A 103 1.55 24.15 9.27
CA VAL A 103 2.03 25.23 10.14
C VAL A 103 0.97 26.30 10.45
N ASN A 104 -0.11 26.36 9.65
CA ASN A 104 -1.21 27.29 9.81
C ASN A 104 -2.45 26.61 10.45
N GLY A 105 -2.33 25.37 10.91
CA GLY A 105 -3.43 24.61 11.51
C GLY A 105 -4.48 24.08 10.52
N ALA A 106 -4.24 24.21 9.21
CA ALA A 106 -5.10 23.60 8.20
C ALA A 106 -4.82 22.08 8.10
N HIS A 107 -5.82 21.33 7.64
CA HIS A 107 -5.70 19.88 7.53
C HIS A 107 -4.53 19.47 6.63
N MET A 108 -3.77 18.48 7.10
CA MET A 108 -2.66 17.89 6.38
C MET A 108 -2.73 16.37 6.54
N ASN A 109 -2.38 15.65 5.49
CA ASN A 109 -2.22 14.21 5.46
C ASN A 109 -1.23 13.94 4.34
N LYS A 110 -0.25 13.07 4.60
CA LYS A 110 0.56 12.47 3.55
C LYS A 110 0.64 10.97 3.71
N TRP A 111 0.42 10.24 2.62
CA TRP A 111 0.79 8.84 2.51
C TRP A 111 2.08 8.69 1.71
N ALA A 112 2.85 7.65 2.01
CA ALA A 112 4.05 7.30 1.28
C ALA A 112 4.14 5.80 1.07
N PHE A 113 4.47 5.42 -0.17
CA PHE A 113 4.65 4.05 -0.59
C PHE A 113 6.11 3.67 -0.48
N GLY A 114 6.38 2.54 0.18
CA GLY A 114 7.71 1.98 0.35
C GLY A 114 7.77 0.56 -0.14
N PHE A 115 8.91 0.15 -0.68
CA PHE A 115 9.13 -1.22 -1.12
C PHE A 115 10.61 -1.58 -1.01
N GLY A 116 10.91 -2.85 -0.82
CA GLY A 116 12.26 -3.36 -0.62
C GLY A 116 12.29 -4.89 -0.65
N ILE A 117 13.49 -5.48 -0.63
CA ILE A 117 13.64 -6.95 -0.61
C ILE A 117 13.16 -7.55 0.72
N ASP A 118 13.06 -6.72 1.75
CA ASP A 118 12.59 -7.07 3.08
C ASP A 118 11.74 -5.93 3.67
N ARG A 119 11.03 -6.23 4.74
CA ARG A 119 10.17 -5.29 5.47
C ARG A 119 10.92 -4.03 5.93
N THR A 120 12.16 -4.17 6.39
CA THR A 120 12.95 -3.04 6.91
C THR A 120 13.29 -2.07 5.79
N GLN A 121 13.71 -2.57 4.64
CA GLN A 121 13.99 -1.76 3.46
C GLN A 121 12.73 -1.08 2.92
N ALA A 122 11.60 -1.79 2.90
CA ALA A 122 10.32 -1.19 2.52
C ALA A 122 9.96 -0.01 3.43
N ILE A 123 10.11 -0.15 4.75
CA ILE A 123 9.87 0.92 5.72
C ILE A 123 10.84 2.09 5.53
N ILE A 124 12.15 1.82 5.35
CA ILE A 124 13.15 2.87 5.10
C ILE A 124 12.81 3.64 3.82
N HIS A 125 12.43 2.92 2.76
CA HIS A 125 11.99 3.54 1.51
C HIS A 125 10.74 4.40 1.72
N ALA A 126 9.74 3.89 2.43
CA ALA A 126 8.49 4.61 2.72
C ALA A 126 8.76 5.92 3.48
N LYS A 127 9.59 5.86 4.53
CA LYS A 127 9.99 7.05 5.32
C LYS A 127 10.70 8.08 4.46
N LYS A 128 11.62 7.64 3.59
CA LYS A 128 12.31 8.52 2.64
C LYS A 128 11.33 9.20 1.69
N GLN A 129 10.36 8.46 1.16
CA GLN A 129 9.31 9.04 0.32
C GLN A 129 8.41 10.00 1.12
N LEU A 130 8.10 9.68 2.37
CA LEU A 130 7.32 10.55 3.24
C LEU A 130 8.02 11.88 3.50
N SER A 131 9.31 11.87 3.84
CA SER A 131 10.10 13.10 4.00
C SER A 131 10.21 13.93 2.71
N ARG A 132 10.16 13.30 1.53
CA ARG A 132 10.14 14.02 0.26
C ARG A 132 8.79 14.69 0.00
N ARG A 133 7.70 14.00 0.37
CA ARG A 133 6.32 14.49 0.20
C ARG A 133 5.91 15.49 1.27
N ASP A 134 6.49 15.40 2.45
CA ASP A 134 6.33 16.31 3.57
C ASP A 134 7.71 16.70 4.16
N PRO A 135 8.36 17.75 3.63
CA PRO A 135 9.67 18.18 4.12
C PRO A 135 9.70 18.60 5.59
N ASN A 136 8.54 18.93 6.17
CA ASN A 136 8.41 19.30 7.58
C ASN A 136 8.09 18.09 8.48
N TRP A 137 7.88 16.92 7.90
CA TRP A 137 7.69 15.71 8.68
C TRP A 137 9.02 15.26 9.30
N ASN A 138 8.91 14.78 10.54
CA ASN A 138 10.01 14.28 11.33
C ASN A 138 9.48 13.09 12.13
N GLU A 139 10.10 11.93 11.98
CA GLU A 139 9.65 10.69 12.61
C GLU A 139 9.55 10.81 14.14
N ARG A 140 10.52 11.47 14.78
CA ARG A 140 10.58 11.58 16.25
C ARG A 140 9.43 12.38 16.82
N THR A 141 9.00 13.42 16.11
CA THR A 141 7.95 14.34 16.58
C THR A 141 6.57 13.92 16.11
N HIS A 142 6.46 13.43 14.87
CA HIS A 142 5.18 13.22 14.22
C HIS A 142 4.81 11.74 14.11
N GLY A 143 5.78 10.83 14.11
CA GLY A 143 5.53 9.40 13.89
C GLY A 143 4.86 9.10 12.54
N TYR A 144 4.40 7.87 12.39
CA TYR A 144 3.63 7.41 11.25
C TYR A 144 2.79 6.18 11.63
N GLU A 145 1.74 5.93 10.86
CA GLU A 145 0.92 4.72 10.95
C GLU A 145 1.13 3.86 9.71
N MET A 146 1.00 2.55 9.85
CA MET A 146 1.09 1.62 8.74
C MET A 146 -0.32 1.34 8.23
N ALA A 147 -0.64 1.87 7.05
CA ALA A 147 -1.95 1.71 6.43
C ALA A 147 -2.10 0.35 5.74
N GLU A 148 -1.03 -0.10 5.08
CA GLU A 148 -0.92 -1.43 4.47
C GLU A 148 0.49 -1.98 4.63
N GLU A 149 0.61 -3.30 4.72
CA GLU A 149 1.87 -4.04 4.73
C GLU A 149 1.64 -5.43 4.13
N HIS A 150 2.40 -5.78 3.09
CA HIS A 150 2.31 -7.10 2.46
C HIS A 150 3.65 -7.58 1.91
N GLU A 151 3.84 -8.89 1.96
CA GLU A 151 4.87 -9.60 1.21
C GLU A 151 4.49 -9.67 -0.28
N ILE A 152 5.51 -9.54 -1.11
CA ILE A 152 5.46 -9.49 -2.58
C ILE A 152 5.96 -10.81 -3.14
#